data_AF-A0A2T7NND9-F1
#
_entry.id   AF-A0A2T7NND9-F1
#
_cell.length_a   1.000
_cell.length_b   1.000
_cell.length_c   1.000
_cell.angle_alpha   90.00
_cell.angle_beta   90.00
_cell.angle_gamma   90.00
#
_symmetry.space_group_name_H-M   'P 1'
#
loop_
_entity.id
_entity.type
_entity.pdbx_description
1 polymer ?
#
loop_
_entity_poly.entity_id
_entity_poly.type
_entity_poly.pdbx_seq_one_letter_code
_entity_poly.pdbx_strand_id
1 'polypeptide(L)'
;MHRGLTQSTSSLPAVCCVHSNVSNMADSNYIRGSAINISELRGSEVNVSELRGSEVNVSELRGSEVNVNVVRGSAINVSELRGSEVNVSVVRGSAINISELRGSEVNVSVVRGSAINISELRGSEVNVNVVRGSAINISELRGSEVNVNVVRGSAINVSELRGSEVNVSELRVSAINVSALRGSEVNVSALRGGEVSISILC
;
A
#
# COMPACT_ATOMS: atom_id res chain seq x y z
N MET A 1 11.45 -42.64 -33.61
CA MET A 1 12.20 -43.14 -32.43
C MET A 1 12.29 -42.01 -31.41
N HIS A 2 11.90 -42.32 -30.18
CA HIS A 2 11.80 -41.45 -29.02
C HIS A 2 13.11 -40.76 -28.61
N ARG A 3 12.96 -39.56 -28.02
CA ARG A 3 13.40 -39.10 -26.67
C ARG A 3 13.53 -37.57 -26.75
N GLY A 4 12.84 -36.72 -26.00
CA GLY A 4 12.33 -36.81 -24.64
C GLY A 4 13.28 -36.09 -23.69
N LEU A 5 13.03 -34.80 -23.39
CA LEU A 5 13.58 -34.02 -22.27
C LEU A 5 12.52 -32.94 -21.93
N THR A 6 11.50 -33.25 -21.13
CA THR A 6 11.39 -33.04 -19.66
C THR A 6 11.64 -31.60 -19.20
N GLN A 7 10.59 -31.04 -18.59
CA GLN A 7 10.49 -29.77 -17.87
C GLN A 7 11.68 -29.50 -16.94
N SER A 8 12.09 -28.23 -16.84
CA SER A 8 12.89 -27.74 -15.73
C SER A 8 12.18 -26.54 -15.11
N THR A 9 11.41 -26.80 -14.07
CA THR A 9 11.02 -25.84 -13.05
C THR A 9 12.30 -25.43 -12.30
N SER A 10 12.98 -24.37 -12.75
CA SER A 10 14.13 -23.83 -12.01
C SER A 10 13.67 -22.72 -11.06
N SER A 11 13.36 -23.11 -9.82
CA SER A 11 13.33 -22.21 -8.68
C SER A 11 14.68 -21.48 -8.57
N LEU A 12 14.73 -20.21 -8.99
CA LEU A 12 15.94 -19.41 -8.89
C LEU A 12 16.21 -18.99 -7.42
N PRO A 13 17.47 -19.02 -6.97
CA PRO A 13 17.85 -18.74 -5.58
C PRO A 13 17.80 -17.24 -5.28
N ALA A 14 17.69 -16.92 -3.99
CA ALA A 14 17.60 -15.55 -3.46
C ALA A 14 18.55 -14.58 -4.17
N VAL A 15 17.98 -13.60 -4.88
CA VAL A 15 18.75 -12.54 -5.53
C VAL A 15 19.18 -11.57 -4.44
N CYS A 16 20.43 -11.68 -4.02
CA CYS A 16 21.10 -10.72 -3.15
C CYS A 16 21.75 -9.66 -4.05
N CYS A 17 21.10 -8.51 -4.24
CA CYS A 17 21.76 -7.38 -4.90
C CYS A 17 21.61 -6.12 -4.04
N VAL A 18 22.73 -5.41 -3.91
CA VAL A 18 22.86 -4.22 -3.06
C VAL A 18 22.16 -3.01 -3.70
N HIS A 19 21.89 -3.06 -5.00
CA HIS A 19 21.03 -2.15 -5.76
C HIS A 19 20.39 -2.91 -6.92
N SER A 20 19.19 -3.46 -6.73
CA SER A 20 18.45 -4.11 -7.82
C SER A 20 17.55 -3.09 -8.51
N ASN A 21 17.76 -2.83 -9.80
CA ASN A 21 16.71 -2.31 -10.68
C ASN A 21 16.02 -3.53 -11.30
N VAL A 22 14.81 -3.82 -10.85
CA VAL A 22 14.11 -5.05 -11.26
C VAL A 22 13.00 -4.70 -12.24
N SER A 23 13.33 -4.71 -13.53
CA SER A 23 12.43 -4.28 -14.61
C SER A 23 11.61 -5.41 -15.24
N ASN A 24 11.76 -6.66 -14.79
CA ASN A 24 10.97 -7.78 -15.28
C ASN A 24 11.02 -8.95 -14.28
N MET A 25 10.09 -8.97 -13.32
CA MET A 25 9.95 -10.10 -12.38
C MET A 25 8.78 -10.97 -12.80
N ALA A 26 9.07 -12.09 -13.45
CA ALA A 26 8.21 -13.25 -13.35
C ALA A 26 8.70 -14.07 -12.15
N ASP A 27 7.85 -14.20 -11.13
CA ASP A 27 7.95 -15.10 -9.97
C ASP A 27 9.33 -15.19 -9.27
N SER A 28 9.50 -14.46 -8.16
CA SER A 28 10.69 -14.57 -7.31
C SER A 28 10.33 -14.84 -5.85
N ASN A 29 10.90 -15.89 -5.26
CA ASN A 29 10.56 -16.26 -3.88
C ASN A 29 11.16 -15.28 -2.86
N TYR A 30 12.40 -14.82 -3.03
CA TYR A 30 13.07 -13.99 -2.02
C TYR A 30 14.00 -12.96 -2.67
N ILE A 31 13.79 -11.69 -2.37
CA ILE A 31 14.67 -10.58 -2.79
C ILE A 31 15.18 -9.87 -1.55
N ARG A 32 16.50 -9.72 -1.47
CA ARG A 32 17.16 -9.04 -0.35
C ARG A 32 18.22 -8.06 -0.86
N GLY A 33 18.24 -6.88 -0.28
CA GLY A 33 19.19 -5.82 -0.64
C GLY A 33 19.18 -4.69 0.36
N SER A 34 20.13 -3.75 0.31
CA SER A 34 20.03 -2.51 1.08
C SER A 34 18.94 -1.60 0.51
N ALA A 35 18.91 -1.46 -0.81
CA ALA A 35 17.87 -0.74 -1.54
C ALA A 35 17.32 -1.63 -2.65
N ILE A 36 15.99 -1.77 -2.69
CA ILE A 36 15.27 -2.52 -3.72
C ILE A 36 14.43 -1.50 -4.50
N ASN A 37 14.71 -1.36 -5.80
CA ASN A 37 13.96 -0.48 -6.68
C ASN A 37 13.27 -1.30 -7.77
N ILE A 38 11.94 -1.30 -7.73
CA ILE A 38 11.11 -1.82 -8.81
C ILE A 38 10.79 -0.63 -9.71
N SER A 39 11.43 -0.63 -10.88
CA SER A 39 11.22 0.38 -11.91
C SER A 39 9.96 0.10 -12.71
N GLU A 40 9.63 1.00 -13.63
CA GLU A 40 8.45 0.95 -14.51
C GLU A 40 8.08 -0.46 -14.99
N LEU A 41 6.91 -0.95 -14.56
CA LEU A 41 6.29 -2.18 -15.07
C LEU A 41 5.02 -1.83 -15.82
N ARG A 42 4.85 -2.43 -17.00
CA ARG A 42 3.66 -2.25 -17.85
C ARG A 42 3.09 -3.59 -18.23
N GLY A 43 1.80 -3.81 -17.95
CA GLY A 43 1.10 -5.02 -18.39
C GLY A 43 1.72 -6.31 -17.85
N SER A 44 2.32 -6.25 -16.65
CA SER A 44 3.09 -7.37 -16.07
C SER A 44 2.39 -7.93 -14.84
N GLU A 45 2.55 -9.23 -14.61
CA GLU A 45 2.18 -9.87 -13.35
C GLU A 45 3.46 -10.16 -12.56
N VAL A 46 3.46 -9.79 -11.28
CA VAL A 46 4.61 -9.98 -10.39
C VAL A 46 4.17 -10.66 -9.10
N ASN A 47 4.68 -11.86 -8.85
CA ASN A 47 4.48 -12.58 -7.59
C ASN A 47 5.77 -12.65 -6.78
N VAL A 48 5.73 -12.20 -5.52
CA VAL A 48 6.89 -12.17 -4.62
C VAL A 48 6.55 -12.73 -3.25
N SER A 49 7.32 -13.70 -2.77
CA SER A 49 7.09 -14.21 -1.41
C SER A 49 7.71 -13.30 -0.33
N GLU A 50 8.93 -12.79 -0.48
CA GLU A 50 9.51 -11.83 0.47
C GLU A 50 10.39 -10.77 -0.23
N LEU A 51 10.08 -9.49 0.01
CA LEU A 51 10.94 -8.33 -0.24
C LEU A 51 11.53 -7.85 1.09
N ARG A 52 12.85 -7.87 1.24
CA ARG A 52 13.52 -7.37 2.45
C ARG A 52 14.69 -6.46 2.11
N GLY A 53 14.55 -5.17 2.39
CA GLY A 53 15.65 -4.22 2.32
C GLY A 53 15.51 -3.06 3.28
N SER A 54 16.51 -2.18 3.38
CA SER A 54 16.37 -0.96 4.18
C SER A 54 15.41 0.02 3.51
N GLU A 55 15.43 0.09 2.18
CA GLU A 55 14.53 0.88 1.36
C GLU A 55 13.90 -0.01 0.29
N VAL A 56 12.58 0.09 0.12
CA VAL A 56 11.84 -0.58 -0.95
C VAL A 56 11.04 0.47 -1.69
N ASN A 57 11.40 0.74 -2.94
CA ASN A 57 10.73 1.72 -3.78
C ASN A 57 10.09 1.04 -4.99
N VAL A 58 8.83 1.33 -5.21
CA VAL A 58 8.09 1.02 -6.44
C VAL A 58 7.78 2.34 -7.11
N SER A 59 8.33 2.55 -8.30
CA SER A 59 8.24 3.86 -8.98
C SER A 59 6.96 3.98 -9.80
N GLU A 60 6.77 3.17 -10.83
CA GLU A 60 5.58 3.26 -11.68
C GLU A 60 5.05 1.89 -12.09
N LEU A 61 3.77 1.62 -11.83
CA LEU A 61 3.07 0.43 -12.34
C LEU A 61 1.88 0.87 -13.20
N ARG A 62 1.82 0.38 -14.44
CA ARG A 62 0.68 0.62 -15.34
C ARG A 62 0.06 -0.66 -15.84
N GLY A 63 -1.22 -0.88 -15.53
CA GLY A 63 -1.93 -2.08 -16.00
C GLY A 63 -1.28 -3.36 -15.50
N SER A 64 -0.65 -3.33 -14.33
CA SER A 64 0.11 -4.46 -13.79
C SER A 64 -0.59 -5.02 -12.56
N GLU A 65 -0.39 -6.32 -12.32
CA GLU A 65 -0.84 -7.00 -11.10
C GLU A 65 0.38 -7.36 -10.26
N VAL A 66 0.35 -7.02 -8.97
CA VAL A 66 1.47 -7.28 -8.06
C VAL A 66 0.97 -7.94 -6.78
N ASN A 67 1.38 -9.18 -6.54
CA ASN A 67 1.07 -9.93 -5.33
C ASN A 67 2.34 -10.13 -4.51
N VAL A 68 2.37 -9.58 -3.29
CA VAL A 68 3.50 -9.72 -2.37
C VAL A 68 3.07 -10.27 -1.02
N ASN A 69 3.66 -11.38 -0.60
CA ASN A 69 3.33 -11.93 0.72
C ASN A 69 3.92 -11.06 1.86
N VAL A 70 5.20 -10.69 1.77
CA VAL A 70 5.86 -9.90 2.82
C VAL A 70 6.76 -8.82 2.24
N VAL A 71 6.55 -7.58 2.66
CA VAL A 71 7.47 -6.46 2.45
C VAL A 71 8.03 -5.99 3.79
N ARG A 72 9.36 -5.93 3.90
CA ARG A 72 10.08 -5.43 5.08
C ARG A 72 11.11 -4.40 4.67
N GLY A 73 11.01 -3.22 5.25
CA GLY A 73 12.07 -2.23 5.19
C GLY A 73 11.84 -1.00 6.04
N SER A 74 12.88 -0.21 6.30
CA SER A 74 12.75 1.01 7.10
C SER A 74 11.86 2.04 6.39
N ALA A 75 12.03 2.21 5.08
CA ALA A 75 11.20 3.06 4.24
C ALA A 75 10.63 2.23 3.08
N ILE A 76 9.32 2.37 2.85
CA ILE A 76 8.61 1.71 1.75
C ILE A 76 7.85 2.79 1.00
N ASN A 77 8.18 3.01 -0.27
CA ASN A 77 7.55 4.03 -1.10
C ASN A 77 6.93 3.41 -2.35
N VAL A 78 5.68 3.74 -2.61
CA VAL A 78 4.98 3.43 -3.86
C VAL A 78 4.61 4.77 -4.49
N SER A 79 5.19 5.08 -5.64
CA SER A 79 5.13 6.43 -6.20
C SER A 79 3.89 6.59 -7.08
N GLU A 80 3.70 5.73 -8.08
CA GLU A 80 2.58 5.87 -9.01
C GLU A 80 2.00 4.52 -9.46
N LEU A 81 0.70 4.33 -9.26
CA LEU A 81 -0.08 3.19 -9.78
C LEU A 81 -1.20 3.69 -10.69
N ARG A 82 -1.23 3.24 -11.94
CA ARG A 82 -2.32 3.54 -12.89
C ARG A 82 -2.97 2.28 -13.43
N GLY A 83 -4.25 2.09 -13.15
CA GLY A 83 -4.98 0.91 -13.64
C GLY A 83 -4.36 -0.41 -13.18
N SER A 84 -3.73 -0.42 -12.00
CA SER A 84 -2.97 -1.57 -11.49
C SER A 84 -3.65 -2.13 -10.25
N GLU A 85 -3.44 -3.42 -9.99
CA GLU A 85 -3.89 -4.10 -8.78
C GLU A 85 -2.68 -4.50 -7.94
N VAL A 86 -2.72 -4.21 -6.64
CA VAL A 86 -1.65 -4.57 -5.70
C VAL A 86 -2.22 -5.24 -4.47
N ASN A 87 -1.87 -6.51 -4.27
CA ASN A 87 -2.24 -7.26 -3.07
C ASN A 87 -1.00 -7.53 -2.21
N VAL A 88 -1.04 -7.09 -0.96
CA VAL A 88 0.06 -7.33 -0.01
C VAL A 88 -0.45 -7.95 1.28
N SER A 89 0.10 -9.11 1.67
CA SER A 89 -0.32 -9.74 2.92
C SER A 89 0.25 -8.99 4.14
N VAL A 90 1.54 -8.67 4.15
CA VAL A 90 2.18 -7.98 5.28
C VAL A 90 3.16 -6.91 4.80
N VAL A 91 2.95 -5.68 5.26
CA VAL A 91 3.90 -4.57 5.13
C VAL A 91 4.43 -4.21 6.51
N ARG A 92 5.75 -4.21 6.67
CA ARG A 92 6.42 -3.77 7.91
C ARG A 92 7.53 -2.77 7.59
N GLY A 93 7.35 -1.54 8.04
CA GLY A 93 8.39 -0.52 7.95
C GLY A 93 8.20 0.65 8.89
N SER A 94 9.19 1.51 9.03
CA SER A 94 9.06 2.70 9.89
C SER A 94 8.23 3.78 9.21
N ALA A 95 8.46 4.00 7.92
CA ALA A 95 7.72 4.93 7.08
C ALA A 95 7.18 4.21 5.83
N ILE A 96 5.90 4.41 5.55
CA ILE A 96 5.23 3.85 4.38
C ILE A 96 4.54 4.99 3.66
N ASN A 97 4.91 5.25 2.41
CA ASN A 97 4.33 6.31 1.61
C ASN A 97 3.75 5.75 0.32
N ILE A 98 2.52 6.15 0.02
CA ILE A 98 1.84 5.89 -1.24
C ILE A 98 1.50 7.26 -1.83
N SER A 99 2.15 7.64 -2.93
CA SER A 99 2.02 8.99 -3.47
C SER A 99 0.78 9.13 -4.35
N GLU A 100 0.65 8.35 -5.42
CA GLU A 100 -0.45 8.55 -6.38
C GLU A 100 -1.06 7.23 -6.87
N LEU A 101 -2.37 7.05 -6.67
CA LEU A 101 -3.16 5.96 -7.25
C LEU A 101 -4.25 6.51 -8.17
N ARG A 102 -4.27 6.09 -9.43
CA ARG A 102 -5.33 6.42 -10.39
C ARG A 102 -6.00 5.19 -10.96
N GLY A 103 -7.30 5.01 -10.68
CA GLY A 103 -8.05 3.86 -11.19
C GLY A 103 -7.44 2.53 -10.77
N SER A 104 -6.81 2.48 -9.59
CA SER A 104 -6.05 1.32 -9.11
C SER A 104 -6.69 0.75 -7.85
N GLU A 105 -6.46 -0.52 -7.59
CA GLU A 105 -6.91 -1.21 -6.38
C GLU A 105 -5.72 -1.65 -5.54
N VAL A 106 -5.79 -1.40 -4.24
CA VAL A 106 -4.75 -1.83 -3.29
C VAL A 106 -5.38 -2.52 -2.09
N ASN A 107 -5.07 -3.80 -1.93
CA ASN A 107 -5.52 -4.58 -0.77
C ASN A 107 -4.33 -4.94 0.11
N VAL A 108 -4.39 -4.58 1.39
CA VAL A 108 -3.35 -4.91 2.37
C VAL A 108 -3.93 -5.58 3.60
N SER A 109 -3.46 -6.79 3.93
CA SER A 109 -3.98 -7.47 5.12
C SER A 109 -3.42 -6.88 6.41
N VAL A 110 -2.12 -6.61 6.50
CA VAL A 110 -1.51 -6.04 7.70
C VAL A 110 -0.47 -5.00 7.35
N VAL A 111 -0.65 -3.79 7.88
CA VAL A 111 0.35 -2.72 7.84
C VAL A 111 0.86 -2.46 9.26
N ARG A 112 2.18 -2.47 9.43
CA ARG A 112 2.85 -2.06 10.66
C ARG A 112 3.92 -1.02 10.36
N GLY A 113 3.73 0.19 10.87
CA GLY A 113 4.76 1.22 10.80
C GLY A 113 4.51 2.44 11.64
N SER A 114 5.53 3.27 11.84
CA SER A 114 5.37 4.47 12.68
C SER A 114 4.57 5.55 11.97
N ALA A 115 4.82 5.76 10.67
CA ALA A 115 4.12 6.73 9.84
C ALA A 115 3.63 6.07 8.54
N ILE A 116 2.37 6.33 8.19
CA ILE A 116 1.75 5.89 6.95
C ILE A 116 1.14 7.11 6.27
N ASN A 117 1.58 7.42 5.06
CA ASN A 117 1.07 8.55 4.30
C ASN A 117 0.51 8.08 2.96
N ILE A 118 -0.70 8.53 2.65
CA ILE A 118 -1.35 8.39 1.36
C ILE A 118 -1.57 9.80 0.85
N SER A 119 -0.93 10.17 -0.26
CA SER A 119 -1.01 11.54 -0.76
C SER A 119 -2.25 11.74 -1.64
N GLU A 120 -2.41 10.99 -2.73
CA GLU A 120 -3.48 11.24 -3.69
C GLU A 120 -4.12 9.95 -4.23
N LEU A 121 -5.44 9.82 -4.06
CA LEU A 121 -6.25 8.77 -4.69
C LEU A 121 -7.29 9.40 -5.63
N ARG A 122 -7.35 8.91 -6.87
CA ARG A 122 -8.37 9.30 -7.84
C ARG A 122 -9.04 8.08 -8.47
N GLY A 123 -10.34 7.90 -8.21
CA GLY A 123 -11.09 6.77 -8.77
C GLY A 123 -10.50 5.41 -8.37
N SER A 124 -9.81 5.36 -7.24
CA SER A 124 -9.07 4.21 -6.72
C SER A 124 -9.69 3.71 -5.43
N GLU A 125 -9.48 2.43 -5.15
CA GLU A 125 -9.95 1.74 -3.95
C GLU A 125 -8.75 1.25 -3.12
N VAL A 126 -8.83 1.45 -1.80
CA VAL A 126 -7.83 0.95 -0.86
C VAL A 126 -8.51 0.23 0.29
N ASN A 127 -8.25 -1.06 0.43
CA ASN A 127 -8.75 -1.87 1.54
C ASN A 127 -7.61 -2.32 2.43
N VAL A 128 -7.72 -2.02 3.73
CA VAL A 128 -6.72 -2.46 4.72
C VAL A 128 -7.38 -3.16 5.91
N ASN A 129 -7.01 -4.41 6.17
CA ASN A 129 -7.64 -5.13 7.28
C ASN A 129 -7.10 -4.66 8.65
N VAL A 130 -5.79 -4.55 8.82
CA VAL A 130 -5.20 -4.09 10.09
C VAL A 130 -4.10 -3.07 9.85
N VAL A 131 -4.26 -1.89 10.43
CA VAL A 131 -3.21 -0.87 10.53
C VAL A 131 -2.75 -0.72 11.97
N ARG A 132 -1.43 -0.81 12.19
CA ARG A 132 -0.80 -0.42 13.45
C ARG A 132 0.27 0.62 13.18
N GLY A 133 0.08 1.83 13.69
CA GLY A 133 1.08 2.88 13.56
C GLY A 133 0.80 4.13 14.35
N SER A 134 1.83 4.96 14.55
CA SER A 134 1.67 6.17 15.36
C SER A 134 0.86 7.24 14.63
N ALA A 135 1.14 7.48 13.34
CA ALA A 135 0.44 8.48 12.54
C ALA A 135 0.01 7.92 11.17
N ILE A 136 -1.22 8.23 10.78
CA ILE A 136 -1.77 7.92 9.46
C ILE A 136 -2.27 9.23 8.85
N ASN A 137 -1.77 9.58 7.68
CA ASN A 137 -2.19 10.79 6.96
C ASN A 137 -2.73 10.43 5.58
N ILE A 138 -3.91 10.93 5.26
CA ILE A 138 -4.53 10.86 3.94
C ILE A 138 -4.71 12.30 3.48
N SER A 139 -4.06 12.68 2.37
CA SER A 139 -4.06 14.08 1.94
C SER A 139 -5.27 14.38 1.04
N GLU A 140 -5.44 13.65 -0.05
CA GLU A 140 -6.49 13.95 -1.04
C GLU A 140 -7.15 12.69 -1.59
N LEU A 141 -8.48 12.58 -1.46
CA LEU A 141 -9.30 11.57 -2.12
C LEU A 141 -10.30 12.22 -3.08
N ARG A 142 -10.39 11.73 -4.31
CA ARG A 142 -11.39 12.15 -5.31
C ARG A 142 -12.07 10.96 -5.96
N GLY A 143 -13.37 10.80 -5.74
CA GLY A 143 -14.12 9.67 -6.32
C GLY A 143 -13.54 8.31 -5.88
N SER A 144 -12.95 8.28 -4.70
CA SER A 144 -12.15 7.18 -4.17
C SER A 144 -12.72 6.66 -2.86
N GLU A 145 -12.50 5.37 -2.60
CA GLU A 145 -12.94 4.67 -1.41
C GLU A 145 -11.74 4.15 -0.62
N VAL A 146 -11.78 4.33 0.71
CA VAL A 146 -10.79 3.77 1.63
C VAL A 146 -11.50 3.05 2.75
N ASN A 147 -11.34 1.73 2.82
CA ASN A 147 -11.91 0.90 3.88
C ASN A 147 -10.81 0.37 4.79
N VAL A 148 -10.96 0.55 6.10
CA VAL A 148 -10.04 0.00 7.09
C VAL A 148 -10.80 -0.75 8.19
N ASN A 149 -10.49 -2.03 8.42
CA ASN A 149 -11.22 -2.77 9.45
C ASN A 149 -10.75 -2.39 10.86
N VAL A 150 -9.44 -2.39 11.12
CA VAL A 150 -8.91 -2.06 12.45
C VAL A 150 -7.74 -1.12 12.35
N VAL A 151 -7.84 0.03 13.02
CA VAL A 151 -6.72 0.96 13.21
C VAL A 151 -6.34 1.03 14.68
N ARG A 152 -5.04 0.89 14.96
CA ARG A 152 -4.47 1.18 16.28
C ARG A 152 -3.30 2.14 16.13
N GLY A 153 -3.39 3.30 16.79
CA GLY A 153 -2.39 4.33 16.65
C GLY A 153 -2.52 5.51 17.58
N SER A 154 -1.81 6.60 17.25
CA SER A 154 -1.92 7.86 17.98
C SER A 154 -2.83 8.84 17.23
N ALA A 155 -2.63 9.04 15.93
CA ALA A 155 -3.39 10.04 15.18
C ALA A 155 -3.74 9.60 13.76
N ILE A 156 -4.90 10.07 13.29
CA ILE A 156 -5.33 10.00 11.89
C ILE A 156 -5.66 11.41 11.42
N ASN A 157 -5.10 11.82 10.29
CA ASN A 157 -5.46 13.07 9.63
C ASN A 157 -5.93 12.79 8.20
N VAL A 158 -7.10 13.32 7.84
CA VAL A 158 -7.67 13.27 6.50
C VAL A 158 -7.92 14.70 6.04
N SER A 159 -7.28 15.13 4.95
CA SER A 159 -7.18 16.57 4.66
C SER A 159 -8.22 17.08 3.67
N GLU A 160 -8.48 16.34 2.58
CA GLU A 160 -9.44 16.72 1.54
C GLU A 160 -10.14 15.49 0.95
N LEU A 161 -11.48 15.53 0.93
CA LEU A 161 -12.32 14.47 0.38
C LEU A 161 -13.35 15.04 -0.59
N ARG A 162 -13.35 14.61 -1.85
CA ARG A 162 -14.35 15.02 -2.86
C ARG A 162 -15.05 13.83 -3.49
N GLY A 163 -16.34 13.66 -3.24
CA GLY A 163 -17.09 12.51 -3.76
C GLY A 163 -16.49 11.18 -3.30
N SER A 164 -15.98 11.15 -2.07
CA SER A 164 -15.13 10.07 -1.57
C SER A 164 -15.65 9.51 -0.26
N GLU A 165 -15.32 8.25 0.01
CA GLU A 165 -15.76 7.53 1.20
C GLU A 165 -14.56 7.00 1.99
N VAL A 166 -14.59 7.19 3.30
CA VAL A 166 -13.62 6.59 4.23
C VAL A 166 -14.37 5.84 5.31
N ASN A 167 -14.29 4.52 5.31
CA ASN A 167 -14.95 3.69 6.30
C ASN A 167 -13.94 3.03 7.23
N VAL A 168 -14.17 3.12 8.54
CA VAL A 168 -13.35 2.46 9.55
C VAL A 168 -14.19 1.69 10.55
N SER A 169 -13.99 0.37 10.64
CA SER A 169 -14.82 -0.46 11.52
C SER A 169 -14.45 -0.31 13.01
N GLU A 170 -13.17 -0.43 13.36
CA GLU A 170 -12.69 -0.25 14.73
C GLU A 170 -11.48 0.70 14.77
N LEU A 171 -11.62 1.76 15.55
CA LEU A 171 -10.60 2.78 15.72
C LEU A 171 -10.14 2.88 17.17
N ARG A 172 -8.84 2.74 17.39
CA ARG A 172 -8.19 3.01 18.69
C ARG A 172 -7.07 4.03 18.51
N VAL A 173 -7.38 5.30 18.71
CA VAL A 173 -6.45 6.42 18.52
C VAL A 173 -6.61 7.47 19.60
N SER A 174 -5.67 8.42 19.68
CA SER A 174 -5.78 9.60 20.54
C SER A 174 -6.37 10.83 19.82
N ALA A 175 -6.32 10.89 18.49
CA ALA A 175 -6.92 11.98 17.73
C ALA A 175 -7.33 11.55 16.32
N ILE A 176 -8.42 12.15 15.83
CA ILE A 176 -8.83 12.13 14.43
C ILE A 176 -9.08 13.57 14.00
N ASN A 177 -8.43 14.00 12.92
CA ASN A 177 -8.75 15.25 12.25
C ASN A 177 -9.21 14.96 10.83
N VAL A 178 -10.40 15.42 10.47
CA VAL A 178 -10.92 15.41 9.10
C VAL A 178 -11.20 16.84 8.69
N SER A 179 -10.69 17.26 7.53
CA SER A 179 -11.00 18.56 6.95
C SER A 179 -11.52 18.45 5.51
N ALA A 180 -12.19 19.51 5.04
CA ALA A 180 -12.60 19.71 3.66
C ALA A 180 -13.36 18.52 3.02
N LEU A 181 -14.55 18.26 3.55
CA LEU A 181 -15.51 17.28 3.03
C LEU A 181 -16.45 17.91 2.00
N ARG A 182 -16.39 17.46 0.74
CA ARG A 182 -17.32 17.89 -0.32
C ARG A 182 -18.00 16.71 -0.98
N GLY A 183 -19.26 16.48 -0.60
CA GLY A 183 -20.04 15.32 -1.08
C GLY A 183 -19.37 14.00 -0.72
N SER A 184 -18.75 13.95 0.47
CA SER A 184 -17.91 12.84 0.93
C SER A 184 -18.36 12.39 2.30
N GLU A 185 -18.10 11.13 2.61
CA GLU A 185 -18.52 10.49 3.86
C GLU A 185 -17.32 9.92 4.61
N VAL A 186 -17.35 10.05 5.94
CA VAL A 186 -16.40 9.39 6.84
C VAL A 186 -17.19 8.66 7.90
N ASN A 187 -17.09 7.34 7.93
CA ASN A 187 -17.81 6.48 8.86
C ASN A 187 -16.82 5.78 9.81
N VAL A 188 -17.10 5.85 11.11
CA VAL A 188 -16.37 5.10 12.13
C VAL A 188 -17.37 4.33 13.00
N SER A 189 -17.41 3.01 12.84
CA SER A 189 -18.41 2.16 13.52
C SER A 189 -18.14 2.01 15.02
N ALA A 190 -16.87 1.94 15.42
CA ALA A 190 -16.48 1.87 16.83
C ALA A 190 -15.21 2.69 17.10
N LEU A 191 -15.32 3.68 17.98
CA LEU A 191 -14.20 4.50 18.43
C LEU A 191 -13.87 4.22 19.90
N ARG A 192 -12.59 3.97 20.21
CA ARG A 192 -12.08 3.89 21.58
C ARG A 192 -10.86 4.79 21.76
N GLY A 193 -11.03 5.79 22.63
CA GLY A 193 -10.02 6.80 22.89
C GLY A 193 -10.05 7.93 21.86
N GLY A 194 -9.56 9.08 22.30
CA GLY A 194 -9.21 10.22 21.46
C GLY A 194 -10.29 11.25 21.20
N GLU A 195 -9.83 12.40 20.71
CA GLU A 195 -10.68 13.52 20.27
C GLU A 195 -10.95 13.41 18.77
N VAL A 196 -12.16 13.78 18.34
CA VAL A 196 -12.55 13.81 16.93
C VAL A 196 -12.87 15.23 16.54
N SER A 197 -12.10 15.77 15.59
CA SER A 197 -12.32 17.09 15.00
C SER A 197 -12.67 16.94 13.53
N ILE A 198 -13.86 17.40 13.15
CA ILE A 198 -14.32 17.40 11.76
C ILE A 198 -14.58 18.84 11.33
N SER A 199 -13.86 19.29 10.30
CA SER A 199 -13.98 20.62 9.72
C SER A 199 -14.58 20.51 8.32
N ILE A 200 -15.85 20.88 8.18
CA ILE A 200 -16.53 20.88 6.89
C ILE A 200 -16.31 22.25 6.24
N LEU A 201 -15.59 22.29 5.12
CA LEU A 201 -15.60 23.44 4.22
C LEU A 201 -16.67 23.18 3.16
N CYS A 202 -17.79 23.90 3.25
CA CYS A 202 -18.87 23.88 2.26
C CYS A 202 -18.44 24.56 0.96
#